data_AF-A0A6H1ZPS8-F1
#
_entry.id   AF-A0A6H1ZPS8-F1
#
_cell.length_a   1.000
_cell.length_b   1.000
_cell.length_c   1.000
_cell.angle_alpha   90.00
_cell.angle_beta   90.00
_cell.angle_gamma   90.00
#
_symmetry.space_group_name_H-M   'P 1'
#
loop_
_entity.id
_entity.type
_entity.pdbx_description
1 polymer ?
#
loop_
_entity_poly.entity_id
_entity_poly.type
_entity_poly.pdbx_seq_one_letter_code
_entity_poly.pdbx_strand_id
1 'polypeptide(L)'
;MLVTKGLVYRVEFQFPAGCAGLAGIIVADGGFQVWPSTLGNWFATDNHVVAFDDMYTKFAEPFQLDFWGYNLDETYAHTIYVRIGMADKEIFQARFLPNVAYEMINRELEKVEAVKEEERQALIASPFPWLRGKE
;
A
#
# COMPACT_ATOMS: atom_id res chain seq x y z
N MET A 1 -5.85 -11.50 10.42
CA MET A 1 -4.84 -11.83 9.38
C MET A 1 -3.60 -11.02 9.62
N LEU A 2 -2.44 -11.67 9.76
CA LEU A 2 -1.16 -10.96 9.84
C LEU A 2 -0.79 -10.41 8.46
N VAL A 3 -0.35 -9.15 8.44
CA VAL A 3 0.01 -8.43 7.22
C VAL A 3 1.41 -7.85 7.37
N THR A 4 2.04 -7.46 6.26
CA THR A 4 3.30 -6.72 6.30
C THR A 4 3.04 -5.23 6.53
N LYS A 5 4.05 -4.52 7.01
CA LYS A 5 4.05 -3.05 7.01
C LYS A 5 3.97 -2.55 5.56
N GLY A 6 3.01 -1.68 5.24
CA GLY A 6 2.87 -1.18 3.87
C GLY A 6 1.60 -0.41 3.57
N LEU A 7 1.48 -0.02 2.30
CA LEU A 7 0.28 0.57 1.70
C LEU A 7 -0.59 -0.56 1.14
N VAL A 8 -1.86 -0.60 1.51
CA VAL A 8 -2.87 -1.39 0.80
C VAL A 8 -3.22 -0.64 -0.48
N TYR A 9 -3.03 -1.28 -1.63
CA TYR A 9 -3.35 -0.68 -2.94
C TYR A 9 -4.53 -1.35 -3.64
N ARG A 10 -4.93 -2.55 -3.19
CA ARG A 10 -6.02 -3.34 -3.78
C ARG A 10 -6.71 -4.16 -2.72
N VAL A 11 -8.04 -4.18 -2.74
CA VAL A 11 -8.87 -4.98 -1.84
C VAL A 11 -9.91 -5.73 -2.66
N GLU A 12 -10.05 -7.03 -2.41
CA GLU A 12 -11.08 -7.86 -3.04
C GLU A 12 -11.76 -8.80 -2.04
N PHE A 13 -13.09 -8.82 -2.09
CA PHE A 13 -13.94 -9.76 -1.36
C PHE A 13 -14.77 -10.54 -2.35
N GLN A 14 -14.53 -11.84 -2.45
CA GLN A 14 -15.27 -12.73 -3.34
C GLN A 14 -16.30 -13.54 -2.55
N PHE A 15 -17.56 -13.37 -2.94
CA PHE A 15 -18.71 -14.11 -2.44
C PHE A 15 -19.09 -15.18 -3.46
N PRO A 16 -18.92 -16.48 -3.15
CA PRO A 16 -19.40 -17.55 -4.00
C PRO A 16 -20.91 -17.50 -4.20
N ALA A 17 -21.39 -18.18 -5.25
CA ALA A 17 -22.82 -18.32 -5.48
C ALA A 17 -23.51 -19.06 -4.32
N GLY A 18 -24.68 -18.56 -3.92
CA GLY A 18 -25.50 -19.14 -2.86
C GLY A 18 -25.49 -18.36 -1.55
N CYS A 19 -24.72 -17.27 -1.46
CA CYS A 19 -24.72 -16.41 -0.27
C CYS A 19 -26.02 -15.61 -0.14
N ALA A 20 -26.65 -15.24 -1.26
CA ALA A 20 -27.91 -14.47 -1.34
C ALA A 20 -27.95 -13.18 -0.48
N GLY A 21 -26.79 -12.58 -0.16
CA GLY A 21 -26.68 -11.44 0.75
C GLY A 21 -26.85 -11.76 2.25
N LEU A 22 -26.91 -13.04 2.63
CA LEU A 22 -27.03 -13.51 4.02
C LEU A 22 -25.68 -13.74 4.69
N ALA A 23 -24.60 -13.76 3.92
CA ALA A 23 -23.24 -13.76 4.43
C ALA A 23 -22.63 -12.36 4.24
N GLY A 24 -22.06 -11.81 5.32
CA GLY A 24 -21.47 -10.48 5.32
C GLY A 24 -20.07 -10.46 5.91
N ILE A 25 -19.26 -9.49 5.48
CA ILE A 25 -17.91 -9.24 6.04
C ILE A 25 -17.67 -7.75 6.28
N ILE A 26 -16.93 -7.45 7.35
CA ILE A 26 -16.23 -6.19 7.56
C ILE A 26 -14.75 -6.46 7.83
N VAL A 27 -13.93 -5.47 7.51
CA VAL A 27 -12.52 -5.42 7.84
C VAL A 27 -12.31 -4.31 8.85
N ALA A 28 -11.67 -4.67 9.96
CA ALA A 28 -11.28 -3.76 11.01
C ALA A 28 -9.76 -3.74 11.15
N ASP A 29 -9.26 -2.62 11.65
CA ASP A 29 -7.92 -2.50 12.20
C ASP A 29 -8.05 -2.16 13.68
N GLY A 30 -7.70 -3.12 14.54
CA GLY A 30 -7.94 -3.04 15.97
C GLY A 30 -9.43 -2.90 16.25
N GLY A 31 -9.82 -1.78 16.86
CA GLY A 31 -11.22 -1.50 17.21
C GLY A 31 -12.02 -0.75 16.14
N PHE A 32 -11.41 -0.37 15.02
CA PHE A 32 -12.03 0.53 14.04
C PHE A 32 -12.34 -0.18 12.73
N GLN A 33 -13.57 0.00 12.24
CA GLN A 33 -13.98 -0.49 10.94
C GLN A 33 -13.29 0.32 9.84
N VAL A 34 -12.49 -0.36 9.03
CA VAL A 34 -11.80 0.22 7.86
C VAL A 34 -12.67 0.06 6.63
N TRP A 35 -13.18 -1.15 6.38
CA TRP A 35 -14.05 -1.44 5.25
C TRP A 35 -15.28 -2.26 5.65
N PRO A 36 -16.48 -1.92 5.13
CA PRO A 36 -16.82 -0.71 4.38
C PRO A 36 -16.54 0.58 5.17
N SER A 37 -16.28 1.70 4.49
CA SER A 37 -16.00 2.99 5.15
C SER A 37 -17.20 3.56 5.90
N THR A 38 -18.41 3.15 5.52
CA THR A 38 -19.63 3.50 6.28
C THR A 38 -19.73 2.60 7.50
N LEU A 39 -19.59 3.19 8.68
CA LEU A 39 -19.62 2.48 9.96
C LEU A 39 -20.93 1.68 10.13
N GLY A 40 -20.81 0.44 10.59
CA GLY A 40 -21.95 -0.45 10.83
C GLY A 40 -22.50 -1.15 9.58
N ASN A 41 -22.08 -0.74 8.38
CA ASN A 41 -22.43 -1.46 7.15
C ASN A 41 -21.48 -2.63 6.90
N TRP A 42 -21.99 -3.61 6.15
CA TRP A 42 -21.30 -4.85 5.81
C TRP A 42 -21.25 -4.99 4.29
N PHE A 43 -20.17 -5.55 3.77
CA PHE A 43 -20.22 -6.08 2.40
C PHE A 43 -20.96 -7.41 2.44
N ALA A 44 -22.09 -7.47 1.75
CA ALA A 44 -22.90 -8.67 1.59
C ALA A 44 -23.41 -8.72 0.15
N THR A 45 -22.96 -9.71 -0.62
CA THR A 45 -23.35 -9.88 -2.03
C THR A 45 -23.56 -11.37 -2.33
N ASP A 46 -23.93 -11.70 -3.57
CA ASP A 46 -24.10 -13.07 -4.03
C ASP A 46 -23.46 -13.25 -5.41
N ASN A 47 -22.66 -14.31 -5.55
CA ASN A 47 -21.92 -14.61 -6.79
C ASN A 47 -21.18 -13.40 -7.37
N HIS A 48 -20.55 -12.60 -6.50
CA HIS A 48 -19.95 -11.33 -6.88
C HIS A 48 -18.62 -11.08 -6.17
N VAL A 49 -17.77 -10.30 -6.83
CA VAL A 49 -16.49 -9.85 -6.27
C VAL A 49 -16.55 -8.35 -6.06
N VAL A 50 -16.58 -7.93 -4.79
CA VAL A 50 -16.42 -6.52 -4.43
C VAL A 50 -14.92 -6.22 -4.51
N ALA A 51 -14.51 -5.43 -5.49
CA ALA A 51 -13.10 -5.08 -5.72
C ALA A 51 -12.93 -3.56 -5.88
N PHE A 52 -11.96 -3.00 -5.17
CA PHE A 52 -11.62 -1.58 -5.25
C PHE A 52 -10.15 -1.33 -4.90
N ASP A 53 -9.66 -0.17 -5.32
CA ASP A 53 -8.34 0.33 -4.98
C ASP A 53 -8.48 1.30 -3.80
N ASP A 54 -7.52 1.27 -2.88
CA ASP A 54 -7.48 2.16 -1.72
C ASP A 54 -6.02 2.60 -1.48
N MET A 55 -5.81 3.55 -0.57
CA MET A 55 -4.51 4.04 -0.13
C MET A 55 -4.34 3.92 1.39
N TYR A 56 -5.00 2.93 2.00
CA TYR A 56 -4.92 2.69 3.43
C TYR A 56 -3.50 2.28 3.85
N THR A 57 -2.92 2.96 4.83
CA THR A 57 -1.55 2.71 5.28
C THR A 57 -1.51 1.95 6.59
N LYS A 58 -0.75 0.84 6.60
CA LYS A 58 -0.50 0.01 7.78
C LYS A 58 0.95 0.16 8.21
N PHE A 59 1.24 1.26 8.91
CA PHE A 59 2.59 1.59 9.40
C PHE A 59 2.77 1.46 10.91
N ALA A 60 1.67 1.34 11.66
CA ALA A 60 1.66 1.13 13.08
C ALA A 60 1.35 -0.34 13.43
N GLU A 61 1.94 -0.80 14.53
CA GLU A 61 1.61 -2.08 15.14
C GLU A 61 0.23 -2.04 15.81
N PRO A 62 -0.50 -3.17 15.87
CA PRO A 62 -0.11 -4.50 15.39
C PRO A 62 -0.26 -4.63 13.87
N PHE A 63 0.67 -5.31 13.17
CA PHE A 63 0.57 -5.55 11.72
C PHE A 63 -0.47 -6.64 11.39
N GLN A 64 -1.73 -6.30 11.61
CA GLN A 64 -2.86 -7.19 11.51
C GLN A 64 -4.08 -6.44 10.95
N LEU A 65 -4.87 -7.16 10.15
CA LEU A 65 -6.24 -6.78 9.79
C LEU A 65 -7.19 -7.83 10.35
N ASP A 66 -8.25 -7.38 10.99
CA ASP A 66 -9.27 -8.23 11.60
C ASP A 66 -10.48 -8.34 10.69
N PHE A 67 -10.97 -9.56 10.52
CA PHE A 67 -12.15 -9.82 9.71
C PHE A 67 -13.27 -10.26 10.63
N TRP A 68 -14.38 -9.54 10.57
CA TRP A 68 -15.60 -9.94 11.24
C TRP A 68 -16.58 -10.34 10.17
N GLY A 69 -17.17 -11.51 10.35
CA GLY A 69 -18.14 -12.08 9.43
C GLY A 69 -19.40 -12.49 10.15
N TYR A 70 -20.53 -12.43 9.45
CA TYR A 70 -21.75 -13.11 9.88
C TYR A 70 -22.25 -14.02 8.76
N ASN A 71 -23.02 -15.03 9.14
CA ASN A 71 -23.83 -15.82 8.23
C ASN A 71 -25.22 -16.01 8.85
N LEU A 72 -26.26 -15.55 8.15
CA LEU A 72 -27.66 -15.72 8.53
C LEU A 72 -28.31 -16.92 7.83
N ASP A 73 -27.58 -17.65 6.97
CA ASP A 73 -28.04 -18.90 6.39
C ASP A 73 -27.94 -20.03 7.41
N GLU A 74 -29.06 -20.69 7.69
CA GLU A 74 -29.18 -21.82 8.61
C GLU A 74 -28.87 -23.17 7.94
N THR A 75 -28.81 -23.20 6.61
CA THR A 75 -28.68 -24.43 5.81
C THR A 75 -27.25 -24.67 5.33
N TYR A 76 -26.58 -23.63 4.82
CA TYR A 76 -25.26 -23.76 4.21
C TYR A 76 -24.21 -22.86 4.86
N ALA A 77 -23.03 -23.43 5.08
CA ALA A 77 -21.86 -22.67 5.50
C ALA A 77 -21.26 -21.94 4.29
N HIS A 78 -21.16 -20.62 4.37
CA HIS A 78 -20.57 -19.79 3.33
C HIS A 78 -19.10 -19.46 3.63
N THR A 79 -18.27 -19.43 2.59
CA THR A 79 -16.86 -19.04 2.68
C THR A 79 -16.61 -17.81 1.82
N ILE A 80 -16.16 -16.73 2.43
CA ILE A 80 -15.80 -15.49 1.74
C ILE A 80 -14.28 -15.48 1.54
N TYR A 81 -13.84 -15.27 0.30
CA TYR A 81 -12.41 -15.17 -0.02
C TYR A 81 -11.97 -13.71 0.03
N VAL A 82 -10.93 -13.42 0.80
CA VAL A 82 -10.36 -12.08 0.92
C VAL A 82 -8.98 -12.04 0.29
N ARG A 83 -8.73 -11.01 -0.54
CA ARG A 83 -7.42 -10.73 -1.12
C ARG A 83 -7.05 -9.29 -0.87
N ILE A 84 -5.88 -9.07 -0.27
CA ILE A 84 -5.33 -7.75 0.03
C ILE A 84 -4.00 -7.62 -0.71
N GLY A 85 -3.93 -6.67 -1.64
CA GLY A 85 -2.69 -6.26 -2.29
C GLY A 85 -1.99 -5.21 -1.45
N MET A 86 -0.76 -5.50 -1.00
CA MET A 86 0.05 -4.59 -0.19
C MET A 86 1.41 -4.33 -0.82
N ALA A 87 1.91 -3.12 -0.61
CA ALA A 87 3.23 -2.69 -1.05
C ALA A 87 4.01 -2.01 0.08
N ASP A 88 5.18 -2.55 0.37
CA ASP A 88 6.13 -2.06 1.35
C ASP A 88 7.16 -1.08 0.73
N LYS A 89 7.53 -1.30 -0.53
CA LYS A 89 8.55 -0.50 -1.23
C LYS A 89 8.06 0.92 -1.50
N GLU A 90 8.86 1.90 -1.07
CA GLU A 90 8.60 3.34 -1.28
C GLU A 90 8.35 3.68 -2.76
N ILE A 91 9.11 3.08 -3.68
CA ILE A 91 8.93 3.29 -5.14
C ILE A 91 7.50 2.93 -5.58
N PHE A 92 6.94 1.86 -5.03
CA PHE A 92 5.57 1.45 -5.39
C PHE A 92 4.55 2.35 -4.69
N GLN A 93 4.81 2.77 -3.45
CA GLN A 93 3.94 3.72 -2.73
C GLN A 93 3.88 5.09 -3.40
N ALA A 94 5.01 5.58 -3.93
CA ALA A 94 5.11 6.84 -4.67
C ALA A 94 4.22 6.88 -5.93
N ARG A 95 3.88 5.72 -6.50
CA ARG A 95 2.92 5.64 -7.61
C ARG A 95 1.51 6.08 -7.20
N PHE A 96 1.13 5.83 -5.95
CA PHE A 96 -0.22 6.09 -5.42
C PHE A 96 -0.25 7.35 -4.54
N LEU A 97 0.87 7.74 -3.93
CA LEU A 97 0.99 8.89 -3.02
C LEU A 97 1.93 9.96 -3.61
N PRO A 98 1.39 11.04 -4.23
CA PRO A 98 2.21 12.09 -4.85
C PRO A 98 3.17 12.76 -3.87
N ASN A 99 2.75 13.00 -2.62
CA ASN A 99 3.59 13.66 -1.60
C ASN A 99 4.82 12.83 -1.24
N VAL A 100 4.67 11.51 -1.11
CA VAL A 100 5.81 10.61 -0.87
C VAL A 100 6.77 10.64 -2.07
N ALA A 101 6.23 10.69 -3.29
CA ALA A 101 7.05 10.83 -4.49
C ALA A 101 7.88 12.14 -4.48
N TYR A 102 7.30 13.26 -4.04
CA TYR A 102 8.03 14.54 -3.92
C TYR A 102 9.19 14.47 -2.94
N GLU A 103 9.00 13.87 -1.75
CA GLU A 103 10.07 13.71 -0.76
C GLU A 103 11.22 12.84 -1.30
N MET A 104 10.88 11.74 -1.98
CA MET A 104 11.88 10.89 -2.62
C MET A 104 12.66 11.64 -3.70
N ILE A 105 11.97 12.36 -4.58
CA ILE A 105 12.60 13.14 -5.66
C ILE A 105 13.55 14.19 -5.07
N ASN A 106 13.14 14.92 -4.03
CA ASN A 106 13.97 15.93 -3.39
C ASN A 106 15.24 15.30 -2.78
N ARG A 107 15.10 14.18 -2.06
CA ARG A 107 16.26 13.45 -1.51
C ARG A 107 17.23 12.99 -2.59
N GLU A 108 16.74 12.50 -3.72
CA GLU A 108 17.61 12.08 -4.82
C GLU A 108 18.29 13.27 -5.52
N LEU A 109 17.59 14.40 -5.67
CA LEU A 109 18.18 15.65 -6.17
C LEU A 109 19.31 16.15 -5.26
N GLU A 110 19.11 16.15 -3.95
CA GLU A 110 20.15 16.53 -2.96
C GLU A 110 21.41 15.67 -3.10
N LYS A 111 21.27 14.35 -3.30
CA LYS A 111 22.42 13.46 -3.53
C LYS A 111 23.16 13.81 -4.83
N VAL A 112 22.42 14.07 -5.91
CA VAL A 112 23.01 14.45 -7.20
C VAL A 112 23.72 15.80 -7.10
N GLU A 113 23.15 16.76 -6.38
CA GLU A 113 23.77 18.06 -6.12
C GLU A 113 25.05 17.93 -5.32
N ALA A 114 25.08 17.08 -4.29
CA ALA A 114 26.29 16.80 -3.53
C ALA A 114 27.41 16.21 -4.40
N VAL A 115 27.10 15.21 -5.25
CA VAL A 115 28.07 14.63 -6.19
C VAL A 115 28.57 15.69 -7.18
N LYS A 116 27.68 16.52 -7.73
CA LYS A 116 28.05 17.61 -8.63
C LYS A 116 28.93 18.65 -7.95
N GLU A 117 28.68 18.94 -6.68
CA GLU A 117 29.50 19.86 -5.90
C GLU A 117 30.90 19.29 -5.66
N GLU A 118 31.01 18.01 -5.32
CA GLU A 118 32.30 17.32 -5.20
C GLU A 118 33.08 17.34 -6.52
N GLU A 119 32.41 17.04 -7.64
CA GLU A 119 32.99 17.14 -8.99
C GLU A 119 33.43 18.58 -9.31
N ARG A 120 32.60 19.58 -8.97
CA ARG A 120 32.92 21.00 -9.15
C ARG A 120 34.13 21.40 -8.33
N GLN A 121 34.22 20.97 -7.08
CA GLN A 121 35.37 21.24 -6.20
C GLN A 121 36.63 20.54 -6.71
N ALA A 122 36.53 19.30 -7.20
CA ALA A 122 37.65 18.58 -7.79
C ALA A 122 38.16 19.26 -9.07
N LEU A 123 37.25 19.77 -9.90
CA LEU A 123 37.59 20.58 -11.08
C LEU A 123 38.22 21.92 -10.68
N ILE A 124 37.72 22.61 -9.65
CA ILE A 124 38.33 23.86 -9.16
C ILE A 124 39.74 23.59 -8.60
N ALA A 125 39.93 22.51 -7.86
CA ALA A 125 41.22 22.13 -7.28
C ALA A 125 42.24 21.70 -8.34
N SER A 126 41.79 21.12 -9.46
CA SER A 126 42.62 20.77 -10.60
C SER A 126 41.92 21.20 -11.90
N PRO A 127 41.98 22.49 -12.29
CA PRO A 127 41.22 23.05 -13.42
C PRO A 127 41.52 22.41 -14.78
N PHE A 128 42.71 21.84 -14.93
CA PHE A 128 43.15 21.19 -16.15
C PHE A 128 43.76 19.82 -15.86
N PRO A 129 42.96 18.81 -15.42
CA PRO A 129 43.47 17.48 -15.10
C PRO A 129 44.19 16.82 -16.28
N TRP A 130 43.76 17.15 -17.51
CA TRP A 130 44.30 16.68 -18.79
C TRP A 130 45.63 17.32 -19.21
N LEU A 131 46.12 18.34 -18.51
CA LEU A 131 47.39 19.01 -18.81
C LEU A 131 48.60 18.33 -18.13
N ARG A 132 48.37 17.44 -17.15
CA ARG A 132 49.40 16.84 -16.27
C ARG A 132 50.34 15.81 -16.93
N GLY A 133 50.33 15.66 -18.26
CA GLY A 133 51.11 14.62 -18.96
C GLY A 133 51.74 15.09 -20.28
N LYS A 134 51.96 16.40 -20.46
CA LYS A 134 52.54 16.99 -21.69
C LYS A 134 53.88 17.70 -21.49
N GLU A 135 54.68 17.29 -20.50
CA GLU A 135 56.09 17.70 -20.37
C GLU A 135 57.05 16.63 -20.88
#